data_AF-C1DXD2-F1
#
_entry.id   AF-C1DXD2-F1
#
_cell.length_a   1.000
_cell.length_b   1.000
_cell.length_c   1.000
_cell.angle_alpha   90.00
_cell.angle_beta   90.00
_cell.angle_gamma   90.00
#
_symmetry.space_group_name_H-M   'P 1'
#
loop_
_entity.id
_entity.type
_entity.pdbx_description
1 polymer ?
#
loop_
_entity_poly.entity_id
_entity_poly.type
_entity_poly.pdbx_seq_one_letter_code
_entity_poly.pdbx_strand_id
1 'polypeptide(L)'
;MNTIQAYVVSVEFTDTISQVKLSTELGDFYCIVLENPNTVDYLKVGKSVKLIFKENDFIFSKEKIFKINTFEGEIKSITFGEIFSAINFQAKNYQFSAILSKYEAEDFKVDDKIYIYIKPTNIILEV
;
A
#
# COMPACT_ATOMS: atom_id res chain seq x y z
N MET A 1 -2.35 -3.13 11.17
CA MET A 1 -2.78 -3.07 9.76
C MET A 1 -2.96 -1.63 9.36
N ASN A 2 -2.56 -1.28 8.14
CA ASN A 2 -2.74 0.07 7.60
C ASN A 2 -3.93 0.07 6.65
N THR A 3 -4.65 1.18 6.58
CA THR A 3 -5.90 1.23 5.81
C THR A 3 -6.08 2.57 5.15
N ILE A 4 -6.44 2.57 3.87
CA ILE A 4 -6.83 3.76 3.12
C ILE A 4 -8.14 3.53 2.37
N GLN A 5 -8.87 4.61 2.11
CA GLN A 5 -10.10 4.57 1.33
C GLN A 5 -9.80 4.62 -0.17
N ALA A 6 -10.58 3.91 -0.95
CA ALA A 6 -10.44 3.84 -2.39
C ALA A 6 -11.78 3.69 -3.12
N TYR A 7 -11.77 4.02 -4.40
CA TYR A 7 -12.87 3.73 -5.32
C TYR A 7 -12.38 2.92 -6.50
N VAL A 8 -13.15 1.91 -6.90
CA VAL A 8 -12.84 1.07 -8.08
C VAL A 8 -13.01 1.91 -9.35
N VAL A 9 -11.93 2.03 -10.13
CA VAL A 9 -11.90 2.80 -11.39
C VAL A 9 -12.13 1.89 -12.60
N SER A 10 -11.44 0.76 -12.65
CA SER A 10 -11.56 -0.23 -13.71
C SER A 10 -11.22 -1.61 -13.20
N VAL A 11 -11.83 -2.63 -13.80
CA VAL A 11 -11.53 -4.03 -13.51
C VAL A 11 -11.32 -4.77 -14.81
N GLU A 12 -10.13 -5.34 -14.96
CA GLU A 12 -9.79 -6.29 -16.01
C GLU A 12 -9.73 -7.67 -15.36
N PHE A 13 -10.39 -8.67 -15.94
CA PHE A 13 -10.42 -10.00 -15.33
C PHE A 13 -10.39 -11.11 -16.37
N THR A 14 -9.80 -12.23 -15.97
CA THR A 14 -9.80 -13.50 -16.71
C THR A 14 -10.07 -14.61 -15.71
N ASP A 15 -11.08 -15.44 -15.98
CA ASP A 15 -11.55 -16.52 -15.11
C ASP A 15 -11.83 -16.06 -13.67
N THR A 16 -10.96 -16.40 -12.73
CA THR A 16 -11.08 -16.12 -11.30
C THR A 16 -10.14 -15.01 -10.82
N ILE A 17 -9.35 -14.40 -11.72
CA ILE A 17 -8.37 -13.38 -11.35
C ILE A 17 -8.79 -12.03 -11.91
N SER A 18 -8.80 -11.02 -11.06
CA SER A 18 -9.03 -9.63 -11.47
C SER A 18 -7.84 -8.75 -11.14
N GLN A 19 -7.44 -7.93 -12.10
CA GLN A 19 -6.64 -6.74 -11.88
C GLN A 19 -7.56 -5.54 -11.74
N VAL A 20 -7.47 -4.87 -10.59
CA VAL A 20 -8.35 -3.78 -10.19
C VAL A 20 -7.53 -2.51 -10.14
N LYS A 21 -7.93 -1.48 -10.88
CA LYS A 21 -7.42 -0.12 -10.72
C LYS A 21 -8.29 0.61 -9.71
N LEU A 22 -7.65 1.23 -8.72
CA LEU A 22 -8.27 1.90 -7.58
C LEU A 22 -7.75 3.33 -7.49
N SER A 23 -8.62 4.29 -7.23
CA SER A 23 -8.22 5.68 -6.99
C SER A 23 -8.28 6.00 -5.50
N THR A 24 -7.25 6.65 -4.98
CA THR A 24 -7.10 7.04 -3.56
C THR A 24 -6.55 8.46 -3.46
N GLU A 25 -6.58 9.06 -2.27
CA GLU A 25 -5.92 10.35 -2.02
C GLU A 25 -4.38 10.28 -2.15
N LEU A 26 -3.80 9.09 -2.10
CA LEU A 26 -2.36 8.84 -2.28
C LEU A 26 -1.99 8.54 -3.75
N GLY A 27 -2.98 8.54 -4.65
CA GLY A 27 -2.82 8.23 -6.06
C GLY A 27 -3.51 6.93 -6.47
N ASP A 28 -3.24 6.50 -7.70
CA ASP A 28 -3.81 5.28 -8.25
C ASP A 28 -3.04 4.03 -7.78
N PHE A 29 -3.81 3.03 -7.35
CA PHE A 29 -3.31 1.71 -6.97
C PHE A 29 -3.83 0.64 -7.94
N TYR A 30 -3.04 -0.40 -8.09
CA TYR A 30 -3.33 -1.60 -8.85
C TYR A 30 -3.28 -2.76 -7.88
N CYS A 31 -4.34 -3.55 -7.83
CA CYS A 31 -4.47 -4.71 -6.95
C CYS A 31 -4.81 -5.95 -7.80
N ILE A 32 -4.29 -7.11 -7.38
CA ILE A 32 -4.65 -8.40 -7.98
C ILE A 32 -5.43 -9.20 -6.92
N VAL A 33 -6.65 -9.63 -7.27
CA VAL A 33 -7.53 -10.42 -6.41
C VAL A 33 -7.98 -11.71 -7.10
N LEU A 34 -8.28 -12.74 -6.32
CA LEU A 34 -8.76 -14.04 -6.79
C LEU A 34 -10.30 -14.12 -6.80
N GLU A 35 -10.92 -13.04 -7.24
CA GLU A 35 -12.37 -12.90 -7.40
C GLU A 35 -12.64 -12.13 -8.68
N ASN A 36 -13.88 -12.17 -9.19
CA ASN A 36 -14.27 -11.43 -10.39
C ASN A 36 -15.56 -10.62 -10.17
N PRO A 37 -15.82 -9.56 -10.96
CA PRO A 37 -16.99 -8.71 -10.77
C PRO A 37 -18.33 -9.40 -11.10
N ASN A 38 -18.29 -10.61 -11.68
CA ASN A 38 -19.50 -11.44 -11.88
C ASN A 38 -19.90 -12.18 -10.59
N THR A 39 -18.94 -12.44 -9.69
CA THR A 39 -19.18 -13.18 -8.45
C THR A 39 -19.28 -12.26 -7.22
N VAL A 40 -18.66 -11.09 -7.25
CA VAL A 40 -18.66 -10.15 -6.10
C VAL A 40 -18.99 -8.72 -6.51
N ASP A 41 -19.89 -8.09 -5.75
CA ASP A 41 -20.42 -6.76 -6.07
C ASP A 41 -19.44 -5.61 -5.80
N TYR A 42 -18.48 -5.80 -4.91
CA TYR A 42 -17.56 -4.74 -4.51
C TYR A 42 -16.50 -4.44 -5.57
N LEU A 43 -16.30 -5.34 -6.54
CA LEU A 43 -15.39 -5.15 -7.69
C LEU A 43 -16.04 -4.39 -8.85
N LYS A 44 -17.19 -3.75 -8.66
CA LYS A 44 -17.83 -2.94 -9.70
C LYS A 44 -17.28 -1.51 -9.70
N VAL A 45 -17.14 -0.92 -10.88
CA VAL A 45 -16.68 0.48 -11.03
C VAL A 45 -17.56 1.43 -10.21
N GLY A 46 -16.90 2.38 -9.52
CA GLY A 46 -17.52 3.35 -8.63
C GLY A 46 -17.78 2.85 -7.22
N LYS A 47 -17.57 1.57 -6.92
CA LYS A 47 -17.70 1.06 -5.55
C LYS A 47 -16.57 1.58 -4.66
N SER A 48 -16.95 1.98 -3.45
CA SER A 48 -16.01 2.32 -2.38
C SER A 48 -15.51 1.02 -1.74
N VAL A 49 -14.20 0.93 -1.53
CA VAL A 49 -13.54 -0.16 -0.85
C VAL A 49 -12.42 0.40 0.02
N LYS A 50 -11.95 -0.38 0.98
CA LYS A 50 -10.72 -0.07 1.73
C LYS A 50 -9.58 -0.90 1.19
N LEU A 51 -8.41 -0.28 1.04
CA LEU A 51 -7.16 -0.99 0.83
C LEU A 51 -6.51 -1.24 2.18
N ILE A 52 -6.22 -2.50 2.47
CA ILE A 52 -5.52 -2.92 3.67
C ILE A 52 -4.12 -3.37 3.29
N PHE A 53 -3.13 -2.86 4.02
CA PHE A 53 -1.72 -3.22 3.88
C PHE A 53 -1.19 -3.74 5.21
N LYS A 54 -0.50 -4.88 5.17
CA LYS A 54 0.23 -5.37 6.35
C LYS A 54 1.46 -4.50 6.57
N GLU A 55 1.90 -4.39 7.82
CA GLU A 55 3.04 -3.56 8.19
C GLU A 55 4.35 -4.00 7.50
N ASN A 56 4.45 -5.25 7.08
CA ASN A 56 5.63 -5.82 6.42
C ASN A 56 5.55 -5.83 4.88
N ASP A 57 4.49 -5.29 4.28
CA ASP A 57 4.28 -5.29 2.82
C ASP A 57 4.84 -4.04 2.12
N PHE A 58 5.32 -3.07 2.90
CA PHE A 58 5.88 -1.83 2.38
C PHE A 58 7.36 -1.99 2.02
N ILE A 59 7.72 -1.54 0.84
CA ILE A 59 9.11 -1.40 0.41
C ILE A 59 9.47 0.08 0.40
N PHE A 60 10.51 0.44 1.15
CA PHE A 60 10.96 1.82 1.31
C PHE A 60 12.13 2.12 0.37
N SER A 61 12.20 3.36 -0.12
CA SER A 61 13.30 3.82 -0.98
C SER A 61 13.46 5.34 -0.89
N LYS A 62 14.66 5.84 -1.15
CA LYS A 62 14.95 7.29 -1.22
C LYS A 62 14.62 7.90 -2.57
N GLU A 63 14.46 7.06 -3.59
CA GLU A 63 14.14 7.45 -4.95
C GLU A 63 12.92 6.69 -5.44
N LYS A 64 12.19 7.25 -6.39
CA LYS A 64 11.01 6.59 -6.96
C LYS A 64 11.44 5.47 -7.92
N ILE A 65 11.44 4.23 -7.43
CA ILE A 65 11.83 3.05 -8.22
C ILE A 65 10.67 2.57 -9.12
N PHE A 66 9.47 2.45 -8.55
CA PHE A 66 8.30 1.92 -9.26
C PHE A 66 7.34 3.04 -9.70
N LYS A 67 6.70 2.82 -10.86
CA LYS A 67 5.72 3.78 -11.40
C LYS A 67 4.32 3.62 -10.78
N ILE A 68 3.99 2.40 -10.35
CA ILE A 68 2.68 2.02 -9.80
C ILE A 68 2.77 1.80 -8.30
N ASN A 69 1.63 1.90 -7.60
CA ASN A 69 1.50 1.63 -6.16
C ASN A 69 2.60 2.29 -5.32
N THR A 70 3.05 3.46 -5.76
CA THR A 70 4.17 4.17 -5.16
C THR A 70 3.71 5.55 -4.76
N PHE A 71 3.87 5.88 -3.49
CA PHE A 71 3.48 7.16 -2.92
C PHE A 71 4.60 7.70 -2.02
N GLU A 72 4.60 9.01 -1.86
CA GLU A 72 5.57 9.70 -1.02
C GLU A 72 5.10 9.74 0.44
N GLY A 73 6.05 9.58 1.36
CA GLY A 73 5.82 9.74 2.78
C GLY A 73 7.03 10.36 3.47
N GLU A 74 6.84 10.65 4.75
CA GLU A 74 7.88 11.20 5.62
C GLU A 74 7.94 10.40 6.91
N ILE A 75 9.13 9.95 7.28
CA ILE A 75 9.32 9.16 8.50
C ILE A 75 9.16 10.05 9.72
N LYS A 76 8.32 9.63 10.66
CA LYS A 76 8.03 10.36 11.91
C LYS A 76 8.69 9.74 13.13
N SER A 77 8.90 8.42 13.13
CA SER A 77 9.65 7.75 14.19
C SER A 77 10.22 6.42 13.71
N ILE A 78 11.39 6.05 14.23
CA ILE A 78 11.99 4.73 14.06
C ILE A 78 12.27 4.15 15.45
N THR A 79 11.83 2.93 15.70
CA THR A 79 12.15 2.17 16.91
C THR A 79 12.91 0.92 16.50
N PHE A 80 14.22 0.92 16.76
CA PHE A 80 15.11 -0.19 16.45
C PHE A 80 14.97 -1.31 17.48
N GLY A 81 14.57 -2.49 17.03
CA GLY A 81 14.67 -3.74 17.79
C GLY A 81 15.93 -4.52 17.42
N GLU A 82 16.03 -5.76 17.94
CA GLU A 82 17.18 -6.63 17.67
C GLU A 82 17.18 -7.16 16.23
N ILE A 83 16.00 -7.52 15.70
CA ILE A 83 15.83 -8.13 14.37
C ILE A 83 15.03 -7.23 13.43
N PHE A 84 13.94 -6.65 13.94
CA PHE A 84 13.04 -5.77 13.20
C PHE A 84 13.03 -4.37 13.79
N SER A 85 12.71 -3.39 12.97
CA SER A 85 12.46 -2.02 13.39
C SER A 85 11.05 -1.62 13.00
N ALA A 86 10.35 -0.98 13.94
CA ALA A 86 9.08 -0.35 13.68
C ALA A 86 9.33 1.07 13.14
N ILE A 87 8.71 1.40 12.01
CA ILE A 87 8.77 2.72 11.40
C ILE A 87 7.36 3.27 11.31
N ASN A 88 7.12 4.42 11.92
CA ASN A 88 5.90 5.18 11.69
C ASN A 88 6.20 6.32 10.73
N PHE A 89 5.38 6.46 9.71
CA PHE A 89 5.54 7.47 8.68
C PHE A 89 4.18 8.08 8.32
N GLN A 90 4.21 9.27 7.75
CA GLN A 90 3.02 9.99 7.34
C GLN A 90 3.03 10.17 5.82
N ALA A 91 1.88 9.95 5.19
CA ALA A 91 1.65 10.34 3.80
C ALA A 91 0.31 11.07 3.72
N LYS A 92 0.34 12.34 3.30
CA LYS A 92 -0.83 13.24 3.37
C LYS A 92 -1.44 13.26 4.79
N ASN A 93 -2.72 12.92 4.90
CA ASN A 93 -3.52 12.80 6.12
C ASN A 93 -3.45 11.40 6.77
N TYR A 94 -2.78 10.43 6.14
CA TYR A 94 -2.67 9.07 6.67
C TYR A 94 -1.40 8.89 7.49
N GLN A 95 -1.55 8.19 8.61
CA GLN A 95 -0.45 7.68 9.41
C GLN A 95 -0.32 6.19 9.16
N PHE A 96 0.91 5.75 8.90
CA PHE A 96 1.23 4.38 8.62
C PHE A 96 2.24 3.83 9.62
N SER A 97 2.16 2.54 9.87
CA SER A 97 3.17 1.77 10.57
C SER A 97 3.72 0.68 9.66
N ALA A 98 5.04 0.56 9.61
CA ALA A 98 5.76 -0.47 8.88
C ALA A 98 6.71 -1.21 9.80
N ILE A 99 7.00 -2.46 9.43
CA ILE A 99 8.02 -3.29 10.04
C ILE A 99 9.01 -3.64 8.96
N LEU A 100 10.26 -3.19 9.13
CA LEU A 100 11.39 -3.55 8.28
C LEU A 100 12.39 -4.36 9.09
N SER A 101 13.28 -5.11 8.43
CA SER A 101 14.44 -5.63 9.12
C SER A 101 15.30 -4.48 9.67
N LYS A 102 16.08 -4.74 10.73
CA LYS A 102 16.98 -3.75 11.29
C LYS A 102 17.93 -3.17 10.23
N TYR A 103 18.48 -4.02 9.37
CA TYR A 103 19.41 -3.61 8.31
C TYR A 103 18.77 -2.67 7.29
N GLU A 104 17.51 -2.94 6.88
CA GLU A 104 16.79 -2.03 5.98
C GLU A 104 16.46 -0.69 6.65
N ALA A 105 16.12 -0.71 7.95
CA ALA A 105 15.75 0.49 8.68
C ALA A 105 16.94 1.44 8.95
N GLU A 106 18.16 0.90 9.03
CA GLU A 106 19.40 1.67 9.26
C GLU A 106 19.70 2.68 8.13
N ASP A 107 19.17 2.44 6.93
CA ASP A 107 19.33 3.36 5.79
C ASP A 107 18.49 4.64 5.92
N PHE A 108 17.58 4.71 6.88
CA PHE A 108 16.60 5.78 7.03
C PHE A 108 16.73 6.54 8.35
N LYS A 109 16.23 7.78 8.35
CA LYS A 109 16.21 8.67 9.51
C LYS A 109 14.84 9.30 9.69
N VAL A 110 14.58 9.78 10.91
CA VAL A 110 13.42 10.65 11.16
C VAL A 110 13.51 11.88 10.27
N ASP A 111 12.35 12.33 9.77
CA ASP A 111 12.15 13.42 8.80
C ASP A 111 12.66 13.13 7.37
N ASP A 112 13.18 11.93 7.09
CA ASP A 112 13.48 11.53 5.71
C ASP A 112 12.21 11.50 4.87
N LYS A 113 12.28 12.12 3.69
CA LYS A 113 11.30 11.93 2.62
C LYS A 113 11.62 10.63 1.88
N ILE A 114 10.62 9.78 1.76
CA ILE A 114 10.75 8.43 1.21
C ILE A 114 9.66 8.16 0.17
N TYR A 115 9.95 7.22 -0.72
CA TYR A 115 8.96 6.59 -1.57
C TYR A 115 8.63 5.20 -1.02
N ILE A 116 7.34 4.93 -0.90
CA ILE A 116 6.81 3.66 -0.40
C ILE A 116 6.13 2.94 -1.56
N TYR A 117 6.56 1.72 -1.82
CA TYR A 117 5.97 0.84 -2.82
C TYR A 117 5.28 -0.35 -2.17
N ILE A 118 4.12 -0.74 -2.73
CA ILE A 118 3.39 -1.95 -2.33
C ILE A 118 3.13 -2.80 -3.57
N LYS A 119 3.52 -4.08 -3.52
CA LYS A 119 3.24 -5.02 -4.60
C LYS A 119 1.72 -5.18 -4.80
N PRO A 120 1.20 -5.19 -6.04
CA PRO A 120 -0.23 -5.36 -6.32
C PRO A 120 -0.89 -6.57 -5.64
N THR A 121 -0.13 -7.65 -5.43
CA THR A 121 -0.58 -8.90 -4.79
C THR A 121 -0.62 -8.84 -3.27
N ASN A 122 -0.10 -7.77 -2.66
CA ASN A 122 -0.01 -7.60 -1.21
C ASN A 122 -1.06 -6.60 -0.68
N ILE A 123 -2.00 -6.21 -1.53
CA ILE A 123 -3.11 -5.33 -1.18
C ILE A 123 -4.34 -6.20 -0.95
N ILE A 124 -4.97 -6.04 0.21
CA ILE A 124 -6.24 -6.68 0.54
C ILE A 124 -7.37 -5.66 0.33
N LEU A 125 -8.46 -6.08 -0.30
CA LEU A 125 -9.67 -5.28 -0.45
C LEU A 125 -10.68 -5.68 0.64
N GLU A 126 -11.21 -4.69 1.36
CA GLU A 126 -12.28 -4.85 2.34
C GLU A 126 -13.47 -3.94 1.99
N VAL A 127 -14.69 -4.44 2.20
CA VAL A 127 -15.97 -3.74 1.95
C VAL A 127 -16.68 -3.41 3.25
#